data_AF-A0A1S8WPP3-F1
#
_entry.id   AF-A0A1S8WPP3-F1
#
_cell.length_a   1.000
_cell.length_b   1.000
_cell.length_c   1.000
_cell.angle_alpha   90.00
_cell.angle_beta   90.00
_cell.angle_gamma   90.00
#
_symmetry.space_group_name_H-M   'P 1'
#
loop_
_entity.id
_entity.type
_entity.pdbx_description
1 polymer ?
#
loop_
_entity_poly.entity_id
_entity_poly.type
_entity_poly.pdbx_seq_one_letter_code
_entity_poly.pdbx_strand_id
1 'polypeptide(L)'
;MFSSVRLVLLKSPKRAFRVQYCEASMLNGFGLRYVHKFFSLPFLCLQHTVLRQQLARNEMETSHVVAELETDGNAISTNQSAYEA
;
A
#
# COMPACT_ATOMS: atom_id res chain seq x y z
N MET A 1 41.94 5.98 1.26
CA MET A 1 41.15 4.74 1.03
C MET A 1 39.71 5.02 1.40
N PHE A 2 38.82 5.26 0.44
CA PHE A 2 37.39 5.39 0.73
C PHE A 2 36.78 3.98 0.84
N SER A 3 36.27 3.63 2.01
CA SER A 3 35.55 2.36 2.21
C SER A 3 34.27 2.41 1.36
N SER A 4 34.22 1.61 0.30
CA SER A 4 33.11 1.59 -0.65
C SER A 4 31.93 0.82 -0.05
N VAL A 5 30.93 1.53 0.47
CA VAL A 5 29.68 0.91 0.95
C VAL A 5 28.73 0.75 -0.23
N ARG A 6 28.49 -0.50 -0.63
CA ARG A 6 27.63 -0.85 -1.77
C ARG A 6 26.20 -1.08 -1.31
N LEU A 7 25.28 -0.16 -1.64
CA LEU A 7 23.84 -0.32 -1.39
C LEU A 7 23.15 -0.81 -2.66
N VAL A 8 22.34 -1.87 -2.55
CA VAL A 8 21.57 -2.46 -3.66
C VAL A 8 20.09 -2.25 -3.38
N LEU A 9 19.41 -1.46 -4.21
CA LEU A 9 17.98 -1.23 -4.08
C LEU A 9 17.19 -2.18 -4.99
N LEU A 10 16.47 -3.11 -4.37
CA LEU A 10 15.55 -4.01 -5.06
C LEU A 10 14.14 -3.40 -5.07
N LYS A 11 13.63 -3.07 -6.25
CA LYS A 11 12.21 -2.80 -6.45
C LYS A 11 11.67 -3.65 -7.58
N SER A 12 10.70 -4.52 -7.30
CA SER A 12 9.60 -4.75 -8.25
C SER A 12 8.43 -5.56 -7.71
N PRO A 13 7.22 -5.32 -8.24
CA PRO A 13 6.23 -6.37 -8.42
C PRO A 13 6.23 -7.04 -9.82
N LYS A 14 6.81 -6.48 -10.91
CA LYS A 14 6.73 -7.06 -12.28
C LYS A 14 7.92 -6.83 -13.25
N ARG A 15 9.15 -6.66 -12.73
CA ARG A 15 10.44 -6.51 -13.46
C ARG A 15 10.59 -5.26 -14.35
N ALA A 16 11.29 -4.27 -13.79
CA ALA A 16 12.29 -3.46 -14.48
C ALA A 16 13.27 -2.99 -13.40
N PHE A 17 14.45 -3.61 -13.34
CA PHE A 17 15.40 -3.45 -12.24
C PHE A 17 16.38 -2.33 -12.55
N ARG A 18 16.30 -1.21 -11.84
CA ARG A 18 17.28 -0.13 -11.94
C ARG A 18 18.21 -0.21 -10.73
N VAL A 19 19.34 -0.90 -10.90
CA VAL A 19 20.42 -0.86 -9.91
C VAL A 19 21.00 0.54 -9.91
N GLN A 20 21.00 1.19 -8.76
CA GLN A 20 21.62 2.48 -8.59
C GLN A 20 22.81 2.30 -7.65
N TYR A 21 24.00 2.56 -8.18
CA TYR A 21 25.24 2.55 -7.41
C TYR A 21 25.52 3.97 -6.93
N CYS A 22 25.87 4.11 -5.65
CA CYS A 22 26.31 5.37 -5.07
C CYS A 22 27.54 5.10 -4.21
N GLU A 23 28.60 5.88 -4.42
CA GLU A 23 29.73 5.92 -3.49
C GLU A 23 29.34 6.76 -2.28
N ALA A 24 29.50 6.18 -1.09
CA ALA A 24 29.28 6.86 0.16
C ALA A 24 30.46 6.61 1.10
N SER A 25 30.85 7.63 1.86
CA SER A 25 31.86 7.51 2.90
C SER A 25 31.30 8.07 4.19
N MET A 26 31.19 7.21 5.19
CA MET A 26 30.69 7.58 6.51
C MET A 26 31.68 8.47 7.28
N LEU A 27 32.97 8.38 6.94
CA LEU A 27 34.05 9.14 7.58
C LEU A 27 33.98 10.64 7.26
N ASN A 28 33.60 10.99 6.04
CA ASN A 28 33.53 12.38 5.56
C ASN A 28 32.10 12.82 5.22
N GLY A 29 31.11 11.96 5.50
CA GLY A 29 29.68 12.24 5.31
C GLY A 29 29.20 12.27 3.86
N PHE A 30 30.06 11.92 2.89
CA PHE A 30 29.69 11.88 1.48
C PHE A 30 28.68 10.75 1.22
N GLY A 31 27.63 11.01 0.45
CA GLY A 31 26.63 10.00 0.10
C GLY A 31 25.67 9.59 1.22
N LEU A 32 25.82 10.06 2.47
CA LEU A 32 24.94 9.70 3.59
C LEU A 32 23.45 10.06 3.35
N ARG A 33 23.16 11.14 2.61
CA ARG A 33 21.79 11.49 2.22
C ARG A 33 21.15 10.41 1.34
N TYR A 34 21.96 9.75 0.52
CA TYR A 34 21.51 8.64 -0.31
C TYR A 34 21.22 7.40 0.54
N VAL A 35 22.10 7.10 1.51
CA VAL A 35 21.90 6.03 2.49
C VAL A 35 20.62 6.23 3.30
N HIS A 36 20.39 7.45 3.80
CA HIS A 36 19.16 7.77 4.55
C HIS A 36 17.89 7.58 3.69
N LYS A 37 17.90 8.03 2.44
CA LYS A 37 16.79 7.80 1.48
C LYS A 37 16.62 6.33 1.11
N PHE A 38 17.71 5.56 1.12
CA PHE A 38 17.64 4.12 0.89
C PHE A 38 16.89 3.42 2.04
N PHE A 39 17.20 3.76 3.29
CA PHE A 39 16.53 3.16 4.45
C PHE A 39 15.06 3.57 4.61
N SER A 40 14.63 4.70 4.04
CA SER A 40 13.21 5.05 4.02
C SER A 40 12.38 4.23 3.03
N LEU A 41 13.00 3.62 2.01
CA LEU A 41 12.28 2.87 0.97
C LEU A 41 11.56 1.62 1.49
N PRO A 42 12.14 0.76 2.35
CA PRO A 42 11.42 -0.33 3.00
C PRO A 42 10.16 0.15 3.74
N PHE A 43 10.24 1.28 4.46
CA PHE A 43 9.09 1.85 5.16
C PHE A 43 8.00 2.33 4.19
N LEU A 44 8.38 3.02 3.11
CA LEU A 44 7.44 3.41 2.05
C LEU A 44 6.77 2.19 1.39
N CYS A 45 7.51 1.10 1.17
CA CYS A 45 6.97 -0.14 0.62
C CYS A 45 5.97 -0.81 1.59
N LEU A 46 6.27 -0.81 2.89
CA LEU A 46 5.36 -1.32 3.90
C LEU A 46 4.07 -0.47 3.96
N GLN A 47 4.21 0.86 4.00
CA GLN A 47 3.07 1.78 4.01
C GLN A 47 2.17 1.56 2.79
N HIS A 48 2.75 1.44 1.60
CA HIS A 48 2.02 1.16 0.38
C HIS A 48 1.27 -0.20 0.44
N THR A 49 1.87 -1.22 1.06
CA THR A 49 1.24 -2.53 1.24
C THR A 49 0.04 -2.44 2.18
N VAL A 50 0.19 -1.75 3.31
CA VAL A 50 -0.89 -1.53 4.27
C VAL A 50 -2.04 -0.78 3.61
N LEU A 51 -1.77 0.32 2.89
CA LEU A 51 -2.81 1.10 2.20
C LEU A 51 -3.60 0.24 1.21
N ARG A 52 -2.95 -0.67 0.47
CA ARG A 52 -3.66 -1.60 -0.41
C ARG A 52 -4.57 -2.57 0.35
N GLN A 53 -4.13 -3.08 1.49
CA GLN A 53 -4.96 -3.94 2.33
C GLN A 53 -6.16 -3.18 2.91
N GLN A 54 -5.98 -1.91 3.29
CA GLN A 54 -7.08 -1.07 3.75
C GLN A 54 -8.10 -0.83 2.64
N LEU A 55 -7.64 -0.53 1.42
CA LEU A 55 -8.51 -0.31 0.28
C LEU A 55 -9.34 -1.57 -0.02
N ALA A 56 -8.71 -2.74 -0.07
CA ALA A 56 -9.41 -4.00 -0.30
C ALA A 56 -10.47 -4.30 0.78
N ARG A 57 -10.19 -3.98 2.05
CA ARG A 57 -11.18 -4.11 3.13
C ARG A 57 -12.33 -3.12 2.99
N ASN A 58 -12.02 -1.87 2.65
CA ASN A 58 -13.05 -0.85 2.46
C ASN A 58 -13.99 -1.19 1.30
N GLU A 59 -13.48 -1.72 0.19
CA GLU A 59 -14.29 -2.21 -0.92
C GLU A 59 -15.22 -3.35 -0.49
N MET A 60 -14.69 -4.32 0.27
CA MET A 60 -15.47 -5.43 0.82
C MET A 60 -16.56 -4.93 1.78
N GLU A 61 -16.23 -4.08 2.75
CA GLU A 61 -17.19 -3.50 3.70
C GLU A 61 -18.27 -2.69 2.98
N THR A 62 -17.89 -1.90 1.97
CA THR A 62 -18.85 -1.14 1.16
C THR A 62 -19.82 -2.07 0.45
N SER A 63 -19.33 -3.15 -0.16
CA SER A 63 -20.19 -4.12 -0.84
C SER A 63 -21.14 -4.82 0.13
N HIS A 64 -20.69 -5.09 1.36
CA HIS A 64 -21.51 -5.71 2.40
C HIS A 64 -22.66 -4.78 2.83
N VAL A 65 -22.35 -3.51 3.11
CA VAL A 65 -23.34 -2.51 3.50
C VAL A 65 -24.35 -2.27 2.38
N VAL A 66 -23.92 -2.22 1.12
CA VAL A 66 -24.83 -2.09 -0.02
C VAL A 66 -25.80 -3.28 -0.09
N ALA A 67 -25.29 -4.51 0.06
CA ALA A 67 -26.14 -5.70 0.05
C ALA A 67 -27.14 -5.72 1.22
N GLU A 68 -26.72 -5.33 2.43
CA GLU A 68 -27.61 -5.20 3.59
C GLU A 68 -28.75 -4.21 3.32
N LEU A 69 -28.43 -3.03 2.79
CA LEU A 69 -29.42 -2.00 2.45
C LEU A 69 -30.40 -2.47 1.36
N GLU A 70 -29.95 -3.24 0.38
CA GLU A 70 -30.81 -3.83 -0.64
C GLU A 70 -31.77 -4.87 -0.05
N THR A 71 -31.30 -5.74 0.85
CA THR A 71 -32.16 -6.69 1.56
C THR A 71 -33.19 -6.00 2.45
N ASP A 72 -32.79 -4.96 3.18
CA ASP A 72 -33.69 -4.20 4.05
C ASP A 72 -34.74 -3.42 3.24
N GLY A 73 -34.33 -2.80 2.14
CA GLY A 73 -35.24 -2.13 1.21
C GLY A 73 -36.26 -3.09 0.60
N ASN A 74 -35.83 -4.29 0.21
CA ASN A 74 -36.72 -5.31 -0.33
C ASN A 74 -37.65 -5.91 0.73
N ALA A 75 -37.19 -6.04 1.98
CA ALA A 75 -38.04 -6.44 3.09
C ALA A 75 -39.15 -5.41 3.33
N ILE A 76 -38.83 -4.11 3.29
CA ILE A 76 -39.83 -3.04 3.45
C ILE A 76 -40.87 -3.06 2.32
N SER A 77 -40.47 -3.24 1.06
CA SER A 77 -41.42 -3.34 -0.06
C SER A 77 -42.32 -4.57 0.01
N THR A 78 -41.76 -5.72 0.43
CA THR A 78 -42.53 -6.98 0.55
C THR A 78 -43.56 -6.89 1.67
N ASN A 79 -43.20 -6.23 2.78
CA ASN A 79 -44.10 -5.97 3.88
C ASN A 79 -45.24 -5.03 3.45
N GLN A 80 -44.94 -3.91 2.76
CA GLN A 80 -45.95 -2.95 2.29
C GLN A 80 -47.03 -3.61 1.40
N SER A 81 -46.64 -4.49 0.47
CA SER A 81 -47.61 -5.22 -0.37
C SER A 81 -48.44 -6.28 0.38
N ALA A 82 -47.97 -6.77 1.53
CA ALA A 82 -48.74 -7.70 2.37
C ALA A 82 -49.82 -6.99 3.20
N TYR A 83 -49.78 -5.66 3.33
CA TYR A 83 -50.78 -4.85 4.04
C TYR A 83 -51.80 -4.19 3.08
N GLU A 84 -51.57 -4.28 1.77
CA GLU A 84 -52.39 -3.65 0.73
C GLU A 84 -53.31 -4.65 -0.02
N ALA A 85 -53.44 -5.91 0.47
CA ALA A 85 -54.34 -6.95 -0.05
C ALA A 85 -55.35 -7.40 1.03
#